data_AF-A0A957RJ84-F1
#
_entry.id   AF-A0A957RJ84-F1
#
_cell.length_a   1.000
_cell.length_b   1.000
_cell.length_c   1.000
_cell.angle_alpha   90.00
_cell.angle_beta   90.00
_cell.angle_gamma   90.00
#
_symmetry.space_group_name_H-M   'P 1'
#
loop_
_entity.id
_entity.type
_entity.pdbx_description
1 polymer ?
#
loop_
_entity_poly.entity_id
_entity_poly.type
_entity_poly.pdbx_seq_one_letter_code
_entity_poly.pdbx_strand_id
1 'polypeptide(L)' 'MSSKFPPPFYRWRPHPWHGLDVGPNPPEVVHAFIEITPFDLIKYEIDKKTGYIRVDRPQRSSSQPPALYGFIPRTYCDQ' A
#
# COMPACT_ATOMS: atom_id res chain seq x y z
N MET A 1 0.99 34.32 -2.95
CA MET A 1 1.23 33.78 -4.31
C MET A 1 1.97 32.45 -4.19
N SER A 2 1.26 31.36 -4.50
CA SER A 2 1.76 30.02 -4.88
C SER A 2 2.93 29.40 -4.10
N SER A 3 2.66 28.81 -2.94
CA SER A 3 3.38 27.60 -2.51
C SER A 3 2.64 26.36 -3.02
N LYS A 4 2.69 26.14 -4.35
CA LYS A 4 2.22 24.89 -4.96
C LYS A 4 3.20 23.77 -4.61
N PHE A 5 3.09 23.22 -3.41
CA PHE A 5 3.48 21.82 -3.21
C PHE A 5 2.53 20.99 -4.09
N PRO A 6 3.01 20.09 -4.96
CA PRO A 6 2.09 19.33 -5.81
C PRO A 6 1.21 18.45 -4.92
N PRO A 7 -0.14 18.55 -5.00
CA PRO A 7 -0.98 17.54 -4.36
C PRO A 7 -0.73 16.21 -5.09
N PRO A 8 -0.27 15.13 -4.43
CA PRO A 8 0.06 13.90 -5.14
C PRO A 8 -1.20 13.06 -5.45
N PHE A 9 -2.41 13.61 -5.31
CA PHE A 9 -3.65 12.92 -5.60
C PHE A 9 -4.26 13.48 -6.89
N TYR A 10 -4.07 12.74 -7.98
CA TYR A 10 -4.85 12.97 -9.18
C TYR A 10 -6.24 12.37 -8.97
N ARG A 11 -7.32 13.09 -9.28
CA ARG A 11 -8.70 12.56 -9.16
C ARG A 11 -8.91 11.27 -9.97
N TRP A 12 -8.15 11.09 -11.04
CA TRP A 12 -8.16 9.90 -11.90
C TRP A 12 -7.24 8.76 -11.43
N ARG A 13 -6.35 9.01 -10.47
CA ARG A 13 -5.46 8.00 -9.91
C ARG A 13 -5.48 8.08 -8.38
N PRO A 14 -6.42 7.36 -7.74
CA PRO A 14 -6.52 7.36 -6.30
C PRO A 14 -5.22 6.82 -5.69
N HIS A 15 -4.71 7.50 -4.66
CA HIS A 15 -3.58 7.00 -3.88
C HIS A 15 -3.99 5.70 -3.17
N PRO A 16 -3.25 4.59 -3.25
CA PRO A 16 -3.73 3.32 -2.70
C PRO A 16 -4.05 3.37 -1.20
N TRP A 17 -3.32 4.18 -0.44
CA TRP A 17 -3.62 4.40 0.98
C TRP A 17 -4.82 5.33 1.25
N HIS A 18 -4.84 6.55 0.71
CA HIS A 18 -5.85 7.55 1.06
C HIS A 18 -7.08 7.56 0.13
N GLY A 19 -6.90 7.15 -1.12
CA GLY A 19 -7.90 7.26 -2.18
C GLY A 19 -8.83 6.05 -2.29
N LEU A 20 -8.40 4.85 -1.89
CA LEU A 20 -9.24 3.65 -1.91
C LEU A 20 -10.16 3.59 -0.68
N ASP A 21 -11.34 2.99 -0.85
CA ASP A 21 -12.26 2.72 0.26
C ASP A 21 -11.80 1.52 1.09
N VAL A 22 -12.06 1.58 2.40
CA VAL A 22 -11.66 0.56 3.39
C VAL A 22 -12.32 -0.79 3.12
N GLY A 23 -13.52 -0.80 2.55
CA GLY A 23 -14.30 -2.02 2.29
C GLY A 23 -15.79 -1.82 2.57
N PRO A 24 -16.61 -2.83 2.27
CA PRO A 24 -18.07 -2.74 2.41
C PRO A 24 -18.57 -2.84 3.85
N ASN A 25 -17.83 -3.52 4.76
CA ASN A 25 -18.24 -3.72 6.14
C ASN A 25 -17.05 -3.86 7.11
N PRO A 26 -16.29 -2.80 7.41
CA PRO A 26 -15.22 -2.85 8.41
C PRO A 26 -15.78 -2.96 9.85
N PRO A 27 -15.22 -3.82 10.73
CA PRO A 27 -13.96 -4.56 10.57
C PRO A 27 -14.09 -5.98 9.98
N GLU A 28 -15.29 -6.52 9.76
CA GLU A 28 -15.46 -7.92 9.36
C GLU A 28 -15.06 -8.21 7.90
N VAL A 29 -15.32 -7.26 6.99
CA VAL A 29 -15.01 -7.35 5.55
C VAL A 29 -14.36 -6.06 5.08
N VAL A 30 -13.08 -6.15 4.77
CA VAL A 30 -12.22 -5.03 4.34
C VAL A 30 -11.58 -5.31 2.99
N HIS A 31 -11.24 -4.24 2.27
CA HIS A 31 -10.34 -4.28 1.13
C HIS A 31 -8.89 -4.31 1.62
N ALA A 32 -8.07 -5.15 0.98
CA ALA A 32 -6.63 -5.18 1.19
C ALA A 32 -5.93 -4.77 -0.11
N PHE A 33 -4.99 -3.83 -0.01
CA PHE A 33 -4.07 -3.51 -1.10
C PHE A 33 -2.87 -4.43 -0.98
N ILE A 34 -2.71 -5.36 -1.93
CA ILE A 34 -1.67 -6.38 -1.89
C ILE A 34 -0.37 -5.83 -2.47
N GLU A 35 0.69 -5.90 -1.67
CA GLU A 35 2.04 -5.47 -2.04
C GLU A 35 2.92 -6.63 -2.46
N ILE A 36 2.70 -7.82 -1.88
CA ILE A 36 3.56 -9.00 -2.09
C ILE A 36 2.68 -10.24 -2.22
N THR A 37 2.97 -11.05 -3.24
CA THR A 37 2.37 -12.38 -3.44
C THR A 37 3.32 -13.49 -2.96
N PRO A 38 2.82 -14.72 -2.73
CA PRO A 38 3.68 -15.83 -2.30
C PRO A 38 4.82 -16.18 -3.24
N PHE A 39 4.74 -15.77 -4.51
CA PHE A 39 5.75 -16.06 -5.52
C PHE A 39 6.83 -14.97 -5.62
N ASP A 40 6.65 -13.86 -4.92
CA ASP A 40 7.60 -12.74 -4.98
C ASP A 40 8.82 -13.00 -4.09
N LEU A 41 10.00 -12.81 -4.68
CA LEU A 41 11.30 -12.89 -3.98
C LEU A 41 11.77 -11.53 -3.46
N ILE A 42 11.01 -10.48 -3.73
CA ILE A 42 11.34 -9.10 -3.39
C ILE A 42 10.27 -8.58 -2.44
N LYS A 43 10.72 -7.90 -1.38
CA LYS A 43 9.82 -7.17 -0.50
C LYS A 43 9.52 -5.82 -1.15
N TYR A 44 8.29 -5.70 -1.62
CA TYR A 44 7.73 -4.45 -2.10
C TYR A 44 7.03 -3.70 -0.97
N GLU A 45 7.07 -2.38 -1.03
CA GLU A 45 6.28 -1.51 -0.17
C GLU A 45 5.76 -0.33 -0.96
N ILE A 46 4.63 0.21 -0.56
CA ILE A 46 4.14 1.47 -1.09
C ILE A 46 4.96 2.65 -0.55
N ASP A 47 5.36 3.52 -1.46
CA ASP A 47 5.88 4.83 -1.08
C ASP A 47 4.74 5.73 -0.62
N LYS A 48 4.64 5.95 0.69
CA LYS A 48 3.58 6.75 1.32
C LYS A 48 3.42 8.16 0.75
N LYS A 49 4.47 8.72 0.13
CA LYS A 49 4.41 10.06 -0.49
C LYS A 49 3.79 10.04 -1.89
N THR A 50 4.08 9.01 -2.68
CA THR A 50 3.77 8.98 -4.12
C THR A 50 2.70 7.97 -4.50
N GLY A 51 2.43 7.00 -3.63
CA GLY A 51 1.50 5.89 -3.87
C GLY A 51 2.01 4.85 -4.85
N TYR A 52 3.27 4.91 -5.26
CA TYR A 52 3.89 3.91 -6.13
C TYR A 52 4.47 2.76 -5.32
N ILE A 53 4.44 1.56 -5.90
CA ILE A 53 5.16 0.40 -5.36
C ILE A 53 6.66 0.62 -5.57
N ARG A 54 7.43 0.43 -4.51
CA ARG A 54 8.89 0.48 -4.51
C ARG A 54 9.46 -0.82 -3.94
N VAL A 55 10.66 -1.15 -4.41
CA VAL A 55 11.46 -2.20 -3.81
C VAL A 55 12.01 -1.67 -2.48
N ASP A 56 11.61 -2.31 -1.38
CA ASP A 56 12.23 -2.06 -0.08
C ASP A 56 13.56 -2.82 -0.01
N ARG A 57 13.51 -4.14 -0.23
CA ARG A 57 14.71 -5.01 -0.25
C ARG A 57 14.47 -6.34 -0.95
N PRO A 58 15.52 -6.99 -1.48
CA PRO A 58 15.43 -8.40 -1.82
C PRO A 58 15.24 -9.25 -0.56
N GLN A 59 14.62 -10.41 -0.71
CA GLN A 59 14.52 -11.34 0.39
C GLN A 59 15.90 -11.89 0.75
N ARG A 60 16.24 -11.87 2.04
CA ARG A 60 17.57 -12.27 2.53
C ARG A 60 17.73 -13.78 2.69
N SER A 61 16.63 -14.49 2.88
CA SER A 61 16.57 -15.94 3.03
C SER A 61 15.77 -16.57 1.88
N SER A 62 15.74 -17.89 1.82
CA SER A 62 14.83 -18.66 0.95
C SER A 62 13.37 -18.66 1.43
N SER A 63 13.02 -17.78 2.38
CA SER A 63 11.67 -17.71 2.94
C SER A 63 10.76 -16.88 2.05
N GLN A 64 9.73 -17.51 1.49
CA GLN A 64 8.68 -16.81 0.75
C GLN A 64 7.49 -16.47 1.68
N PRO A 65 6.79 -15.35 1.47
CA PRO A 65 5.54 -15.08 2.16
C PRO A 65 4.54 -16.21 1.90
N PRO A 66 3.92 -16.82 2.93
CA PRO A 66 2.99 -17.93 2.73
C PRO A 66 1.62 -17.49 2.22
N ALA A 67 1.34 -16.18 2.22
CA ALA A 67 0.06 -15.59 1.87
C ALA A 67 0.24 -14.22 1.19
N LEU A 68 -0.86 -13.69 0.64
CA LEU A 68 -0.91 -12.32 0.14
C LEU A 68 -0.65 -11.35 1.29
N TYR A 69 0.35 -10.47 1.11
CA TYR A 69 0.74 -9.49 2.11
C TYR A 69 0.50 -8.08 1.58
N GLY A 70 0.04 -7.20 2.46
CA GLY A 70 -0.26 -5.82 2.13
C GLY A 70 -0.91 -5.09 3.31
N PHE A 71 -1.69 -4.06 3.01
CA PHE A 71 -2.32 -3.21 4.03
C PHE A 71 -3.77 -2.87 3.70
N ILE A 72 -4.51 -2.41 4.72
CA ILE A 72 -5.89 -1.94 4.57
C ILE A 72 -5.88 -0.43 4.28
N PRO A 73 -6.52 0.05 3.19
CA PRO A 73 -6.61 1.49 2.90
C PRO A 73 -7.21 2.28 4.07
N ARG A 74 -6.86 3.57 4.18
CA ARG A 74 -7.28 4.53 5.22
C ARG A 74 -7.14 4.06 6.69
N THR A 75 -6.28 3.08 6.96
CA THR A 75 -5.91 2.69 8.31
C THR A 75 -4.53 3.23 8.68
N TYR A 76 -4.29 3.45 9.98
CA TYR A 76 -3.01 3.89 10.50
C TYR A 76 -2.76 3.14 11.81
N CYS A 77 -1.63 2.45 11.90
CA CYS A 77 -1.18 1.85 13.15
C CYS A 77 -0.42 2.94 13.92
N ASP A 78 -1.10 3.53 14.91
CA ASP A 78 -0.45 4.34 15.94
C ASP A 78 0.05 3.44 17.08
N GLN A 79 0.73 4.03 18.07
CA GLN A 79 1.32 3.32 19.22
C GLN A 79 0.34 2.42 19.98
#